data_AF-A0A822FDR1-F1
#
_entry.id   AF-A0A822FDR1-F1
#
_cell.length_a   1.000
_cell.length_b   1.000
_cell.length_c   1.000
_cell.angle_alpha   90.00
_cell.angle_beta   90.00
_cell.angle_gamma   90.00
#
_symmetry.space_group_name_H-M   'P 1'
#
loop_
_entity.id
_entity.type
_entity.pdbx_description
1 polymer ?
#
loop_
_entity_poly.entity_id
_entity_poly.type
_entity_poly.pdbx_seq_one_letter_code
_entity_poly.pdbx_strand_id
1 'polypeptide(L)'
;IEYDESGHSKGFAFCSFENPKEAEEAVQNLNGYSIGDKQLWVGRFQMKSEQLSEITRQKDLQRQKYINKYQNVNLYNLYIKNLDDTIDDERLKKEFSKFGIITSAKVTSYSSSIDVF
;
A
#
# COMPACT_ATOMS: atom_id res chain seq x y z
N ILE A 1 -5.78 33.41 -18.84
CA ILE A 1 -6.75 32.32 -19.12
C ILE A 1 -6.11 31.43 -20.15
N GLU A 2 -5.96 30.15 -19.86
CA GLU A 2 -5.42 29.21 -20.84
C GLU A 2 -6.52 28.84 -21.83
N TYR A 3 -6.21 28.88 -23.13
CA TYR A 3 -7.12 28.53 -24.22
C TYR A 3 -6.63 27.22 -24.86
N ASP A 4 -7.55 26.41 -25.37
CA ASP A 4 -7.23 25.25 -26.20
C ASP A 4 -6.83 25.66 -27.62
N GLU A 5 -6.41 24.68 -28.44
CA GLU A 5 -6.01 24.89 -29.84
C GLU A 5 -7.16 25.38 -30.73
N SER A 6 -8.41 25.29 -30.26
CA SER A 6 -9.63 25.75 -30.92
C SER A 6 -10.11 27.12 -30.41
N GLY A 7 -9.37 27.76 -29.50
CA GLY A 7 -9.69 29.07 -28.94
C GLY A 7 -10.71 29.07 -27.80
N HIS A 8 -11.14 27.91 -27.30
CA HIS A 8 -12.01 27.83 -26.13
C HIS A 8 -11.20 27.92 -24.84
N SER A 9 -11.68 28.69 -23.85
CA SER A 9 -11.02 28.76 -22.55
C SER A 9 -11.06 27.39 -21.85
N LYS A 10 -9.91 26.88 -21.40
CA LYS A 10 -9.82 25.62 -20.65
C LYS A 10 -10.49 25.70 -19.26
N GLY A 11 -10.88 26.90 -18.81
CA GLY A 11 -11.69 27.09 -17.62
C GLY A 11 -10.94 27.01 -16.29
N PHE A 12 -9.61 27.22 -16.29
CA PHE A 12 -8.82 27.30 -15.06
C PHE A 12 -7.91 28.54 -15.04
N ALA A 13 -7.56 28.96 -13.82
CA ALA A 13 -6.63 30.03 -13.53
C ALA A 13 -5.87 29.73 -12.23
N PHE A 14 -4.68 30.32 -12.09
CA PHE A 14 -3.91 30.29 -10.85
C PHE A 14 -3.90 31.68 -10.24
N CYS A 15 -4.12 31.78 -8.94
CA CYS A 15 -4.06 33.01 -8.18
C CYS A 15 -3.14 32.78 -6.97
N SER A 16 -2.19 33.69 -6.75
CA SER A 16 -1.33 33.69 -5.58
C SER A 16 -1.71 34.88 -4.71
N PHE A 17 -1.98 34.60 -3.44
CA PHE A 17 -2.13 35.62 -2.41
C PHE A 17 -0.77 35.91 -1.78
N GLU A 18 -0.63 37.08 -1.17
CA GLU A 18 0.58 37.45 -0.43
C GLU A 18 0.66 36.71 0.90
N ASN A 19 -0.50 36.42 1.51
CA ASN A 19 -0.60 35.72 2.79
C ASN A 19 -1.27 34.34 2.65
N PRO A 20 -0.71 33.26 3.24
CA PRO A 20 -1.34 31.94 3.23
C PRO A 20 -2.74 31.91 3.86
N LYS A 21 -3.04 32.81 4.81
CA LYS A 21 -4.36 32.92 5.44
C LYS A 21 -5.44 33.40 4.45
N GLU A 22 -5.11 34.40 3.64
CA GLU A 22 -6.03 34.93 2.61
C GLU A 22 -6.39 33.84 1.59
N ALA A 23 -5.39 33.05 1.19
CA ALA A 23 -5.62 31.91 0.31
C ALA A 23 -6.46 30.80 0.97
N GLU A 24 -6.42 30.66 2.29
CA GLU A 24 -7.30 29.72 3.02
C GLU A 24 -8.74 30.21 3.03
N GLU A 25 -8.93 31.49 3.38
CA GLU A 25 -10.23 32.14 3.39
C GLU A 25 -10.86 32.14 1.99
N ALA A 26 -10.06 32.35 0.93
CA ALA A 26 -10.53 32.27 -0.44
C ALA A 26 -11.01 30.85 -0.80
N VAL A 27 -10.29 29.80 -0.39
CA VAL A 27 -10.74 28.40 -0.60
C VAL A 27 -12.03 28.14 0.17
N GLN A 28 -12.14 28.58 1.42
CA GLN A 28 -13.32 28.34 2.26
C GLN A 28 -14.57 29.06 1.73
N ASN A 29 -14.42 30.30 1.24
CA ASN A 29 -15.55 31.14 0.84
C ASN A 29 -15.91 31.03 -0.65
N LEU A 30 -14.94 30.77 -1.53
CA LEU A 30 -15.16 30.80 -2.98
C LEU A 30 -15.26 29.41 -3.61
N ASN A 31 -14.85 28.35 -2.91
CA ASN A 31 -15.10 27.00 -3.40
C ASN A 31 -16.60 26.70 -3.38
N GLY A 32 -17.16 26.40 -4.55
CA GLY A 32 -18.58 26.20 -4.72
C GLY A 32 -19.39 27.48 -4.96
N TYR A 33 -18.75 28.65 -5.04
CA TYR A 33 -19.43 29.92 -5.34
C TYR A 33 -19.83 30.01 -6.82
N SER A 34 -21.04 30.49 -7.11
CA SER A 34 -21.55 30.59 -8.49
C SER A 34 -21.29 31.97 -9.08
N ILE A 35 -20.69 32.01 -10.28
CA ILE A 35 -20.52 33.22 -11.10
C ILE A 35 -21.23 32.99 -12.43
N GLY A 36 -22.33 33.71 -12.65
CA GLY A 36 -23.25 33.43 -13.75
C GLY A 36 -23.79 32.01 -13.63
N ASP A 37 -23.71 31.25 -14.72
CA ASP A 37 -24.19 29.85 -14.78
C ASP A 37 -23.13 28.81 -14.38
N LYS A 38 -21.96 29.25 -13.88
CA LYS A 38 -20.84 28.36 -13.55
C LYS A 38 -20.50 28.42 -12.06
N GLN A 39 -20.35 27.24 -11.46
CA GLN A 39 -19.88 27.09 -10.09
C GLN A 39 -18.35 26.97 -10.07
N LEU A 40 -17.69 27.76 -9.23
CA LEU A 40 -16.25 27.75 -9.06
C LEU A 40 -15.81 26.53 -8.25
N TRP A 41 -14.70 25.93 -8.65
CA TRP A 41 -13.93 25.03 -7.80
C TRP A 41 -12.63 25.74 -7.42
N VAL A 42 -12.39 25.91 -6.12
CA VAL A 42 -11.22 26.59 -5.58
C VAL A 42 -10.55 25.64 -4.59
N GLY A 43 -9.31 25.27 -4.87
CA GLY A 43 -8.51 24.39 -4.03
C GLY A 43 -7.09 24.91 -3.87
N ARG A 44 -6.38 24.43 -2.85
CA ARG A 44 -4.95 24.70 -2.72
C ARG A 44 -4.21 24.10 -3.91
N PHE A 45 -3.32 24.87 -4.52
CA PHE A 45 -2.43 24.35 -5.55
C PHE A 45 -1.50 23.33 -4.92
N GLN A 46 -1.53 22.10 -5.44
CA GLN A 46 -0.56 21.07 -5.09
C GLN A 46 0.47 20.98 -6.21
N MET A 47 1.74 21.23 -5.87
CA MET A 47 2.81 20.97 -6.83
C MET A 47 2.87 19.46 -7.10
N LYS A 48 2.93 19.08 -8.38
CA LYS A 48 3.03 17.68 -8.80
C LYS A 48 4.22 16.95 -8.12
N SER A 49 5.31 17.65 -7.82
CA SER A 49 6.47 17.10 -7.11
C SER A 49 6.17 16.68 -5.67
N GLU A 50 5.38 17.48 -4.94
CA GLU A 50 4.97 17.18 -3.57
C GLU A 50 3.98 16.01 -3.52
N GLN A 51 3.07 15.96 -4.50
CA GLN A 51 2.14 14.83 -4.63
C GLN A 51 2.89 13.51 -4.89
N LEU A 52 3.91 13.54 -5.77
CA LEU A 52 4.71 12.36 -6.08
C LEU A 52 5.62 11.93 -4.92
N SER A 53 6.17 12.87 -4.14
CA SER A 53 7.03 12.55 -2.99
C SER A 53 6.24 11.86 -1.88
N GLU A 54 5.03 12.33 -1.57
CA GLU A 54 4.20 11.69 -0.54
C GLU A 54 3.70 10.32 -1.00
N ILE A 55 3.28 10.17 -2.27
CA ILE A 55 2.93 8.85 -2.84
C ILE A 55 4.12 7.88 -2.74
N THR A 56 5.33 8.35 -3.04
CA THR A 56 6.55 7.53 -2.95
C THR A 56 6.84 7.13 -1.51
N ARG A 57 6.79 8.08 -0.57
CA ARG A 57 6.98 7.82 0.87
C ARG A 57 5.98 6.81 1.41
N GLN A 58 4.71 6.92 1.03
CA GLN A 58 3.67 5.98 1.45
C GLN A 58 3.94 4.57 0.89
N LYS A 59 4.37 4.45 -0.37
CA LYS A 59 4.76 3.15 -0.95
C LYS A 59 5.96 2.52 -0.24
N ASP A 60 6.97 3.32 0.10
CA ASP A 60 8.15 2.84 0.81
C ASP A 60 7.80 2.35 2.22
N LEU A 61 6.97 3.09 2.96
CA LEU A 61 6.49 2.68 4.28
C LEU A 61 5.67 1.38 4.22
N GLN A 62 4.82 1.21 3.21
CA GLN A 62 4.07 -0.03 3.01
C GLN A 62 4.99 -1.21 2.70
N ARG A 63 5.97 -1.01 1.81
CA ARG A 63 6.98 -2.02 1.50
C ARG A 63 7.77 -2.43 2.74
N GLN A 64 8.19 -1.47 3.56
CA GLN A 64 8.94 -1.72 4.79
C GLN A 64 8.11 -2.53 5.80
N LYS A 65 6.82 -2.19 5.97
CA LYS A 65 5.89 -2.94 6.83
C LYS A 65 5.73 -4.39 6.38
N TYR A 66 5.59 -4.61 5.07
CA TYR A 66 5.51 -5.96 4.51
C TYR A 66 6.80 -6.74 4.81
N ILE A 67 7.96 -6.18 4.45
CA ILE A 67 9.27 -6.83 4.69
C ILE A 67 9.45 -7.17 6.16
N ASN A 68 9.22 -6.23 7.09
CA ASN A 68 9.35 -6.47 8.52
C ASN A 68 8.40 -7.57 9.03
N LYS A 69 7.16 -7.62 8.52
CA LYS A 69 6.17 -8.63 8.93
C LYS A 69 6.59 -10.04 8.51
N TYR A 70 7.03 -10.22 7.26
CA TYR A 70 7.34 -11.55 6.72
C TYR A 70 8.79 -12.00 6.99
N GLN A 71 9.75 -11.07 7.15
CA GLN A 71 11.11 -11.43 7.58
C GLN A 71 11.09 -12.09 8.97
N ASN A 72 10.40 -11.49 9.95
CA ASN A 72 10.32 -12.09 11.29
C ASN A 72 9.68 -13.47 11.26
N VAL A 73 8.61 -13.65 10.48
CA VAL A 73 7.90 -14.93 10.31
C VAL A 73 8.82 -16.01 9.72
N ASN A 74 9.67 -15.66 8.75
CA ASN A 74 10.56 -16.62 8.12
C ASN A 74 11.76 -17.04 8.98
N LEU A 75 12.08 -16.30 10.06
CA LEU A 75 13.23 -16.62 10.93
C LEU A 75 12.96 -17.80 11.88
N TYR A 76 11.71 -18.04 12.26
CA TYR A 76 11.33 -19.11 13.19
C TYR A 76 10.55 -20.26 12.54
N ASN A 77 10.03 -20.08 11.32
CA ASN A 77 9.36 -21.14 10.58
C ASN A 77 10.37 -21.95 9.76
N LEU A 78 10.51 -23.23 10.10
CA LEU A 78 11.41 -24.14 9.41
C LEU A 78 10.64 -24.93 8.34
N TYR A 79 11.22 -25.01 7.13
CA TYR A 79 10.75 -25.93 6.10
C TYR A 79 11.66 -27.16 6.08
N ILE A 80 11.09 -28.31 6.43
CA ILE A 80 11.83 -29.56 6.62
C ILE A 80 11.51 -30.49 5.44
N LYS A 81 12.55 -30.90 4.70
CA LYS A 81 12.46 -31.82 3.54
C LYS A 81 13.10 -33.15 3.88
N ASN A 82 12.82 -34.17 3.06
CA ASN A 82 13.38 -35.52 3.17
C ASN A 82 13.03 -36.23 4.49
N LEU A 83 11.79 -36.04 4.95
CA LEU A 83 11.25 -36.85 6.04
C LEU A 83 10.91 -38.24 5.51
N ASP A 84 11.20 -39.25 6.30
CA ASP A 84 10.74 -40.62 6.06
C ASP A 84 9.22 -40.71 6.25
N ASP A 85 8.54 -41.55 5.49
CA ASP A 85 7.07 -41.69 5.53
C ASP A 85 6.53 -42.16 6.90
N THR A 86 7.40 -42.69 7.78
CA THR A 86 7.07 -43.04 9.17
C THR A 86 7.13 -41.87 10.15
N ILE A 87 7.44 -40.65 9.69
CA ILE A 87 7.49 -39.44 10.51
C ILE A 87 6.17 -38.67 10.36
N ASP A 88 5.38 -38.64 11.43
CA ASP A 88 4.15 -37.85 11.52
C ASP A 88 4.35 -36.58 12.36
N ASP A 89 3.27 -35.80 12.52
CA ASP A 89 3.24 -34.55 13.29
C ASP A 89 3.71 -34.75 14.74
N GLU A 90 3.36 -35.87 15.38
CA GLU A 90 3.69 -36.15 16.78
C GLU A 90 5.16 -36.52 16.94
N ARG A 91 5.67 -37.39 16.07
CA ARG A 91 7.06 -37.82 16.08
C ARG A 91 8.01 -36.66 15.74
N LEU A 92 7.65 -35.83 14.76
CA LEU A 92 8.39 -34.61 14.45
C LEU A 92 8.43 -33.66 15.65
N LYS A 93 7.28 -33.40 16.29
CA LYS A 93 7.22 -32.54 17.49
C LYS A 93 8.12 -33.07 18.61
N LYS A 94 8.05 -34.37 18.90
CA LYS A 94 8.86 -35.01 19.93
C LYS A 94 10.35 -34.82 19.66
N GLU A 95 10.80 -35.09 18.45
CA GLU A 95 12.22 -34.97 18.08
C GLU A 95 12.74 -33.53 18.13
N PHE A 96 11.92 -32.56 17.69
CA PHE A 96 12.33 -31.15 17.61
C PHE A 96 12.13 -30.40 18.93
N SER A 97 11.33 -30.93 19.86
CA SER A 97 11.05 -30.29 21.17
C SER A 97 12.31 -30.09 22.04
N LYS A 98 13.38 -30.85 21.78
CA LYS A 98 14.68 -30.68 22.44
C LYS A 98 15.37 -29.34 22.13
N PHE A 99 14.95 -28.65 21.06
CA PHE A 99 15.50 -27.36 20.65
C PHE A 99 14.64 -26.16 21.07
N GLY A 100 13.43 -26.40 21.57
CA GLY A 100 12.53 -25.34 22.01
C GLY A 100 11.05 -25.73 21.95
N ILE A 101 10.19 -24.78 22.33
CA ILE A 101 8.75 -24.96 22.31
C ILE A 101 8.24 -24.83 20.87
N ILE A 102 7.64 -25.89 20.35
CA ILE A 102 7.04 -25.91 19.02
C ILE A 102 5.61 -25.40 19.12
N THR A 103 5.32 -24.27 18.49
CA THR A 103 3.97 -23.67 18.46
C THR A 103 3.08 -24.29 17.38
N SER A 104 3.67 -24.74 16.27
CA SER A 104 2.99 -25.44 15.19
C SER A 104 3.97 -26.36 14.47
N ALA A 105 3.48 -27.54 14.07
CA ALA A 105 4.20 -28.45 13.19
C ALA A 105 3.18 -29.24 12.39
N LYS A 106 3.45 -29.34 11.07
CA LYS A 106 2.63 -30.10 10.14
C LYS A 106 3.51 -30.81 9.13
N VAL A 107 3.42 -32.12 9.10
CA VAL A 107 3.94 -33.00 8.08
C VAL A 107 2.83 -33.20 7.05
N THR A 108 3.20 -32.97 5.80
CA THR A 108 2.34 -33.25 4.65
C THR A 108 3.08 -34.26 3.80
N SER A 109 2.65 -35.52 3.84
CA SER A 109 3.05 -36.51 2.84
C SER A 109 2.25 -36.23 1.57
N TYR A 110 2.92 -36.02 0.44
CA TYR A 110 2.24 -36.17 -0.83
C TYR A 110 1.93 -37.66 -0.97
N SER A 111 0.71 -38.09 -0.64
CA SER A 111 0.27 -39.39 -1.12
C SER A 111 0.33 -39.30 -2.63
N SER A 112 1.16 -40.11 -3.25
CA SER A 112 1.23 -40.25 -4.70
C SER A 112 -0.12 -40.75 -5.24
N SER A 113 -1.11 -39.88 -5.31
CA SER A 113 -2.14 -39.94 -6.34
C SER A 113 -1.50 -39.36 -7.59
N ILE A 114 -0.61 -40.16 -8.18
CA ILE A 114 -0.53 -40.22 -9.63
C ILE A 114 -1.83 -40.91 -10.02
N ASP A 115 -2.91 -40.13 -10.12
CA ASP A 115 -4.01 -40.52 -10.98
C ASP A 115 -3.45 -40.38 -12.40
N VAL A 116 -2.99 -41.51 -12.94
CA VAL A 116 -2.83 -41.67 -14.38
C VAL A 116 -4.23 -41.49 -14.97
N PHE A 117 -4.51 -40.34 -15.58
CA PHE A 117 -5.09 -40.17 -16.92
C PHE A 117 -4.97 -38.70 -17.36
#